data_AF-A0A961X7C9-F1
#
_entry.id   AF-A0A961X7C9-F1
#
_cell.length_a   1.000
_cell.length_b   1.000
_cell.length_c   1.000
_cell.angle_alpha   90.00
_cell.angle_beta   90.00
_cell.angle_gamma   90.00
#
_symmetry.space_group_name_H-M   'P 1'
#
loop_
_entity.id
_entity.type
_entity.pdbx_description
1 polymer ?
#
loop_
_entity_poly.entity_id
_entity_poly.type
_entity_poly.pdbx_seq_one_letter_code
_entity_poly.pdbx_strand_id
1 'polypeptide(L)'
;MRGLAYRLTAYLVTGISVGIAAWLFLCLALSDGGFAYGAVAAIFLLLGVLSAYFLLRQPVFRAGSADMTISPGQILASDLTCITAGTVAGFFLVDGFSERLFGIKACVTDPLAADVIAVMFIPAAALLALFVTQTGGQRIRADENGLLIKGISGSVQVSWEDIVSMQPQRQHVLVGRVGFLIPRHLRTNIVVSLRNGGSARIFDPGSGAARNSLIARLHGAMPARKRSLLNDIEEEWE
;
A
#
# COMPACT_ATOMS: atom_id res chain seq x y z
N MET A 1 -4.26 14.29 2.93
CA MET A 1 -3.87 14.32 1.49
C MET A 1 -2.36 14.37 1.26
N ARG A 2 -1.59 15.28 1.89
CA ARG A 2 -0.13 15.38 1.66
C ARG A 2 0.65 14.08 1.88
N GLY A 3 0.30 13.28 2.90
CA GLY A 3 0.94 11.98 3.16
C GLY A 3 0.65 10.91 2.09
N LEU A 4 -0.53 10.96 1.46
CA LEU A 4 -0.94 10.01 0.42
C LEU A 4 -0.14 10.25 -0.86
N ALA A 5 -0.10 11.50 -1.30
CA ALA A 5 0.66 11.90 -2.48
C ALA A 5 2.13 11.53 -2.31
N TYR A 6 2.73 11.82 -1.15
CA TYR A 6 4.12 11.47 -0.88
C TYR A 6 4.40 9.97 -0.97
N ARG A 7 3.59 9.12 -0.32
CA ARG A 7 3.80 7.68 -0.30
C ARG A 7 3.58 7.06 -1.69
N LEU A 8 2.55 7.51 -2.40
CA LEU A 8 2.31 7.14 -3.80
C LEU A 8 3.49 7.51 -4.69
N THR A 9 3.93 8.77 -4.64
CA THR A 9 5.08 9.25 -5.41
C THR A 9 6.31 8.43 -5.09
N ALA A 10 6.58 8.13 -3.83
CA ALA A 10 7.77 7.39 -3.47
C ALA A 10 7.73 5.91 -3.91
N TYR A 11 6.57 5.23 -3.92
CA TYR A 11 6.48 3.89 -4.53
C TYR A 11 6.75 3.93 -6.03
N LEU A 12 6.11 4.87 -6.74
CA LEU A 12 6.28 5.02 -8.18
C LEU A 12 7.72 5.37 -8.53
N VAL A 13 8.30 6.35 -7.84
CA VAL A 13 9.69 6.78 -8.05
C VAL A 13 10.66 5.64 -7.74
N THR A 14 10.47 4.92 -6.63
CA THR A 14 11.35 3.78 -6.27
C THR A 14 11.27 2.69 -7.33
N GLY A 15 10.06 2.19 -7.63
CA GLY A 15 9.87 1.13 -8.60
C GLY A 15 10.36 1.52 -9.99
N ILE A 16 9.90 2.65 -10.52
CA ILE A 16 10.28 3.10 -11.86
C ILE A 16 11.80 3.28 -11.96
N SER A 17 12.44 3.92 -10.98
CA SER A 17 13.89 4.14 -11.05
C SER A 17 14.69 2.84 -11.00
N VAL A 18 14.26 1.86 -10.19
CA VAL A 18 14.88 0.53 -10.17
C VAL A 18 14.67 -0.19 -11.51
N GLY A 19 13.49 -0.06 -12.12
CA GLY A 19 13.18 -0.60 -13.45
C GLY A 19 14.06 -0.02 -14.56
N ILE A 20 14.20 1.31 -14.58
CA ILE A 20 15.09 2.02 -15.52
C ILE A 20 16.54 1.57 -15.33
N ALA A 21 17.01 1.51 -14.09
CA ALA A 21 18.37 1.06 -13.81
C ALA A 21 18.60 -0.39 -14.26
N ALA A 22 17.65 -1.29 -14.01
CA ALA A 22 17.74 -2.68 -14.46
C ALA A 22 17.85 -2.79 -15.99
N TRP A 23 17.07 -1.99 -16.72
CA TRP A 23 17.15 -1.92 -18.18
C TRP A 23 18.53 -1.41 -18.66
N LEU A 24 19.05 -0.35 -18.03
CA LEU A 24 20.38 0.18 -18.36
C LEU A 24 21.51 -0.81 -18.05
N PHE A 25 21.40 -1.59 -16.97
CA PHE A 25 22.34 -2.67 -16.68
C PHE A 25 22.30 -3.79 -17.72
N LEU A 26 21.11 -4.11 -18.24
CA LEU A 26 20.98 -5.05 -19.35
C LEU A 26 21.70 -4.51 -20.60
N CYS A 27 21.54 -3.21 -20.91
CA CYS A 27 22.23 -2.58 -22.04
C CYS A 27 23.76 -2.55 -21.88
N LEU A 28 24.26 -2.38 -20.65
CA LEU A 28 25.68 -2.50 -20.34
C LEU A 28 26.23 -3.89 -20.64
N ALA A 29 25.44 -4.93 -20.35
CA ALA A 29 25.85 -6.30 -20.63
C ALA A 29 25.84 -6.64 -22.13
N LEU A 30 25.10 -5.88 -22.93
CA LEU A 30 24.85 -6.17 -24.35
C LEU A 30 25.55 -5.20 -25.33
N SER A 31 26.16 -4.11 -24.86
CA SER A 31 26.76 -3.08 -25.73
C SER A 31 28.13 -2.60 -25.26
N ASP A 32 28.98 -2.20 -26.20
CA ASP A 32 30.35 -1.72 -25.95
C ASP A 32 30.41 -0.30 -25.28
N GLY A 33 29.26 0.34 -25.06
CA GLY A 33 29.15 1.70 -24.47
C GLY A 33 29.28 1.76 -22.93
N GLY A 34 30.06 0.85 -22.33
CA GLY A 34 29.96 0.40 -20.94
C GLY A 34 30.06 1.43 -19.79
N PHE A 35 30.55 2.65 -20.02
CA PHE A 35 30.73 3.61 -18.92
C PHE A 35 29.54 4.56 -18.74
N ALA A 36 28.97 5.08 -19.83
CA ALA A 36 27.89 6.07 -19.77
C ALA A 36 26.59 5.49 -19.20
N TYR A 37 26.21 4.29 -19.64
CA TYR A 37 25.00 3.62 -19.13
C TYR A 37 25.14 3.23 -17.65
N GLY A 38 26.36 2.91 -17.20
CA GLY A 38 26.66 2.58 -15.80
C GLY A 38 26.46 3.77 -14.87
N ALA A 39 26.96 4.94 -15.27
CA ALA A 39 26.76 6.17 -14.52
C ALA A 39 25.27 6.55 -14.41
N VAL A 40 24.52 6.45 -15.52
CA VAL A 40 23.08 6.74 -15.52
C VAL A 40 22.30 5.73 -14.67
N ALA A 41 22.61 4.44 -14.77
CA ALA A 41 21.99 3.40 -13.96
C ALA A 41 22.22 3.63 -12.45
N ALA A 42 23.44 4.03 -12.07
CA ALA A 42 23.77 4.36 -10.68
C ALA A 42 22.97 5.55 -10.15
N ILE A 43 22.74 6.59 -10.98
CA ILE A 43 21.91 7.74 -10.61
C ILE A 43 20.47 7.31 -10.33
N PHE A 44 19.88 6.48 -11.20
CA PHE A 44 18.51 5.99 -10.99
C PHE A 44 18.41 5.07 -9.77
N LEU A 45 19.40 4.19 -9.53
CA LEU A 45 19.43 3.41 -8.30
C LEU A 45 19.52 4.30 -7.06
N LEU A 46 20.39 5.31 -7.06
CA LEU A 46 20.53 6.25 -5.95
C LEU A 46 19.19 6.97 -5.69
N LEU A 47 18.52 7.41 -6.75
CA LEU A 47 17.22 8.07 -6.65
C LEU A 47 16.16 7.13 -6.07
N GLY A 48 16.13 5.86 -6.49
CA GLY A 48 15.25 4.83 -5.95
C GLY A 48 15.55 4.49 -4.48
N VAL A 49 16.83 4.41 -4.10
CA VAL A 49 17.24 4.18 -2.71
C VAL A 49 16.87 5.36 -1.82
N LEU A 50 17.08 6.60 -2.29
CA LEU A 50 16.69 7.80 -1.55
C LEU A 50 15.17 7.86 -1.36
N SER A 51 14.37 7.60 -2.39
CA SER A 51 12.91 7.56 -2.26
C SER A 51 12.43 6.45 -1.32
N ALA A 52 13.05 5.27 -1.37
CA ALA A 52 12.76 4.16 -0.46
C ALA A 52 13.13 4.50 0.99
N TYR A 53 14.27 5.14 1.21
CA TYR A 53 14.69 5.61 2.53
C TYR A 53 13.68 6.58 3.14
N PHE A 54 13.19 7.51 2.33
CA PHE A 54 12.16 8.46 2.74
C PHE A 54 10.80 7.81 3.05
N LEU A 55 10.45 6.72 2.36
CA LEU A 55 9.28 5.90 2.69
C LEU A 55 9.41 5.30 4.09
N LEU A 56 10.54 4.64 4.36
CA LEU A 56 10.81 3.96 5.64
C LEU A 56 10.85 4.92 6.83
N ARG A 57 11.20 6.19 6.61
CA ARG A 57 11.21 7.23 7.65
C ARG A 57 9.83 7.78 8.02
N GLN A 58 8.77 7.44 7.29
CA GLN A 58 7.46 8.00 7.60
C GLN A 58 6.95 7.55 8.99
N PRO A 59 6.23 8.44 9.71
CA PRO A 59 5.73 8.14 11.05
C PRO A 59 4.88 6.89 11.09
N VAL A 60 4.19 6.57 10.00
CA VAL A 60 3.36 5.38 9.81
C VAL A 60 4.13 4.07 10.01
N PHE A 61 5.45 4.04 9.77
CA PHE A 61 6.32 2.87 9.95
C PHE A 61 7.10 2.86 11.28
N ARG A 62 7.23 3.98 11.98
CA ARG A 62 7.87 4.04 13.32
C ARG A 62 6.93 3.53 14.40
N ALA A 63 6.76 2.21 14.55
CA ALA A 63 5.87 1.66 15.56
C ALA A 63 6.32 2.15 16.94
N GLY A 64 5.51 3.00 17.58
CA GLY A 64 5.62 3.20 19.02
C GLY A 64 4.96 2.02 19.70
N SER A 65 5.47 1.57 20.84
CA SER A 65 4.93 0.42 21.60
C SER A 65 3.41 0.50 21.87
N ALA A 66 2.86 1.71 21.95
CA ALA A 66 1.44 1.98 22.18
C ALA A 66 0.55 1.99 20.92
N ASP A 67 1.12 2.06 19.71
CA ASP A 67 0.35 2.12 18.46
C ASP A 67 0.23 0.72 17.84
N MET A 68 -0.97 0.35 17.42
CA MET A 68 -1.19 -0.84 16.62
C MET A 68 -1.02 -0.52 15.14
N THR A 69 -0.18 -1.28 14.46
CA THR A 69 -0.03 -1.28 13.00
C THR A 69 -0.52 -2.59 12.42
N ILE A 70 -0.83 -2.59 11.13
CA ILE A 70 -0.93 -3.82 10.32
C ILE A 70 0.32 -4.67 10.52
N SER A 71 0.18 -5.99 10.35
CA SER A 71 1.29 -6.92 10.52
C SER A 71 2.51 -6.49 9.68
N PRO A 72 3.74 -6.44 10.25
CA PRO A 72 4.92 -5.99 9.52
C PRO A 72 5.17 -6.79 8.24
N GLY A 73 4.90 -8.10 8.26
CA GLY A 73 5.03 -8.96 7.08
C GLY A 73 4.08 -8.59 5.94
N GLN A 74 2.84 -8.21 6.22
CA GLN A 74 1.91 -7.78 5.18
C GLN A 74 2.23 -6.39 4.63
N ILE A 75 2.72 -5.49 5.49
CA ILE A 75 3.22 -4.18 5.04
C ILE A 75 4.39 -4.42 4.07
N LEU A 76 5.36 -5.25 4.45
CA LEU A 76 6.52 -5.57 3.61
C LEU A 76 6.10 -6.24 2.29
N ALA A 77 5.20 -7.22 2.34
CA ALA A 77 4.71 -7.90 1.14
C ALA A 77 3.99 -6.92 0.19
N SER A 78 3.17 -6.03 0.73
CA SER A 78 2.45 -5.01 -0.03
C SER A 78 3.40 -4.00 -0.67
N ASP A 79 4.39 -3.55 0.10
CA ASP A 79 5.44 -2.63 -0.36
C ASP A 79 6.27 -3.27 -1.48
N LEU A 80 6.69 -4.53 -1.29
CA LEU A 80 7.46 -5.28 -2.28
C LEU A 80 6.66 -5.51 -3.55
N THR A 81 5.35 -5.78 -3.44
CA THR A 81 4.48 -5.95 -4.62
C THR A 81 4.37 -4.64 -5.40
N CYS A 82 4.21 -3.49 -4.71
CA CYS A 82 4.17 -2.17 -5.35
C CYS A 82 5.49 -1.83 -6.04
N ILE A 83 6.62 -2.04 -5.36
CA ILE A 83 7.94 -1.78 -5.91
C ILE A 83 8.18 -2.67 -7.12
N THR A 84 7.91 -3.98 -7.01
CA THR A 84 8.05 -4.93 -8.13
C THR A 84 7.20 -4.52 -9.34
N ALA A 85 5.92 -4.17 -9.12
CA ALA A 85 5.05 -3.70 -10.20
C ALA A 85 5.58 -2.41 -10.85
N GLY A 86 6.07 -1.46 -10.04
CA GLY A 86 6.71 -0.25 -10.53
C GLY A 86 8.02 -0.50 -11.28
N THR A 87 8.82 -1.48 -10.84
CA THR A 87 10.06 -1.92 -11.51
C THR A 87 9.76 -2.47 -12.88
N VAL A 88 8.78 -3.37 -12.99
CA VAL A 88 8.34 -3.92 -14.28
C VAL A 88 7.84 -2.80 -15.19
N ALA A 89 7.01 -1.90 -14.66
CA ALA A 89 6.50 -0.75 -15.41
C ALA A 89 7.63 0.18 -15.90
N GLY A 90 8.60 0.51 -15.05
CA GLY A 90 9.74 1.38 -15.40
C GLY A 90 10.66 0.75 -16.44
N PHE A 91 10.91 -0.56 -16.33
CA PHE A 91 11.71 -1.30 -17.32
C PHE A 91 11.08 -1.20 -18.70
N PHE A 92 9.80 -1.55 -18.83
CA PHE A 92 9.12 -1.56 -20.13
C PHE A 92 8.83 -0.17 -20.66
N LEU A 93 8.68 0.84 -19.79
CA LEU A 93 8.60 2.23 -20.21
C LEU A 93 9.86 2.64 -20.97
N VAL A 94 11.05 2.32 -20.47
CA VAL A 94 12.30 2.64 -21.18
C VAL A 94 12.49 1.77 -22.40
N ASP A 95 12.18 0.48 -22.32
CA ASP A 95 12.29 -0.44 -23.44
C ASP A 95 11.46 0.03 -24.65
N GLY A 96 10.22 0.50 -24.44
CA GLY A 96 9.38 1.04 -25.50
C GLY A 96 9.91 2.32 -26.16
N PHE A 97 10.79 3.07 -25.49
CA PHE A 97 11.42 4.28 -26.03
C PHE A 97 12.91 4.09 -26.37
N SER A 98 13.47 2.88 -26.19
CA SER A 98 14.91 2.67 -26.22
C SER A 98 15.54 3.00 -27.58
N GLU A 99 14.86 2.64 -28.66
CA GLU A 99 15.36 2.85 -30.02
C GLU A 99 15.40 4.35 -30.34
N ARG A 100 14.41 5.11 -29.85
CA ARG A 100 14.35 6.56 -30.05
C ARG A 100 15.31 7.34 -29.16
N LEU A 101 15.50 6.89 -27.92
CA LEU A 101 16.31 7.61 -26.92
C LEU A 101 17.79 7.25 -27.00
N PHE A 102 18.11 6.00 -27.32
CA PHE A 102 19.47 5.45 -27.22
C PHE A 102 19.94 4.75 -28.49
N GLY A 103 19.08 4.59 -29.51
CA GLY A 103 19.42 3.83 -30.72
C GLY A 103 19.57 2.32 -30.46
N ILE A 104 19.09 1.83 -29.31
CA ILE A 104 19.17 0.43 -28.90
C ILE A 104 17.83 -0.24 -29.22
N LYS A 105 17.86 -1.37 -29.93
CA LYS A 105 16.66 -2.15 -30.20
C LYS A 105 15.97 -2.56 -28.89
N ALA A 106 14.66 -2.38 -28.84
CA ALA A 106 13.85 -2.81 -27.72
C ALA A 106 13.98 -4.32 -27.50
N CYS A 107 13.95 -4.74 -26.24
CA CYS A 107 13.93 -6.15 -25.88
C CYS A 107 12.60 -6.79 -26.29
N VAL A 108 11.49 -6.06 -26.13
CA VAL A 108 10.17 -6.45 -26.62
C VAL A 108 10.01 -5.95 -28.05
N THR A 109 10.14 -6.86 -29.01
CA THR A 109 10.02 -6.53 -30.44
C THR A 109 8.59 -6.55 -30.95
N ASP A 110 7.66 -7.18 -30.22
CA ASP A 110 6.25 -7.21 -30.59
C ASP A 110 5.56 -5.91 -30.11
N PRO A 111 5.12 -5.03 -31.02
CA PRO A 111 4.48 -3.76 -30.66
C PRO A 111 3.17 -3.97 -29.88
N LEU A 112 2.42 -5.05 -30.15
CA LEU A 112 1.19 -5.34 -29.41
C LEU A 112 1.50 -5.70 -27.95
N ALA A 113 2.55 -6.51 -27.74
CA ALA A 113 3.00 -6.84 -26.40
C ALA A 113 3.48 -5.60 -25.64
N ALA A 114 4.25 -4.72 -26.30
CA ALA A 114 4.74 -3.48 -25.70
C ALA A 114 3.58 -2.54 -25.28
N ASP A 115 2.58 -2.35 -26.14
CA ASP A 115 1.41 -1.51 -25.85
C ASP A 115 0.57 -2.09 -24.70
N VAL A 116 0.30 -3.40 -24.72
CA VAL A 116 -0.44 -4.08 -23.65
C VAL A 116 0.30 -3.94 -22.32
N ILE A 117 1.62 -4.13 -22.30
CA ILE A 117 2.42 -3.99 -21.09
C ILE A 117 2.38 -2.57 -20.55
N ALA A 118 2.56 -1.55 -21.40
CA ALA A 118 2.53 -0.15 -20.98
C ALA A 118 1.15 0.26 -20.43
N VAL A 119 0.08 -0.12 -21.13
CA VAL A 119 -1.31 0.21 -20.76
C VAL A 119 -1.77 -0.56 -19.50
N MET A 120 -1.25 -1.75 -19.24
CA MET A 120 -1.64 -2.54 -18.08
C MET A 120 -0.78 -2.25 -16.85
N PHE A 121 0.56 -2.31 -16.97
CA PHE A 121 1.43 -2.30 -15.79
C PHE A 121 1.57 -0.92 -15.15
N ILE A 122 1.58 0.17 -15.93
CA ILE A 122 1.72 1.52 -15.36
C ILE A 122 0.48 1.89 -14.53
N PRO A 123 -0.77 1.76 -15.05
CA PRO A 123 -1.96 2.01 -14.25
C PRO A 123 -2.12 1.01 -13.11
N ALA A 124 -1.80 -0.27 -13.32
CA ALA A 124 -1.85 -1.27 -12.26
C ALA A 124 -0.89 -0.94 -11.11
N ALA A 125 0.34 -0.53 -11.40
CA ALA A 125 1.30 -0.11 -10.37
C ALA A 125 0.80 1.11 -9.59
N ALA A 126 0.19 2.10 -10.27
CA ALA A 126 -0.37 3.28 -9.62
C ALA A 126 -1.58 2.92 -8.73
N LEU A 127 -2.50 2.08 -9.21
CA LEU A 127 -3.66 1.61 -8.45
C LEU A 127 -3.25 0.75 -7.26
N LEU A 128 -2.27 -0.12 -7.44
CA LEU A 128 -1.73 -0.97 -6.37
C LEU A 128 -1.04 -0.10 -5.31
N ALA A 129 -0.21 0.85 -5.72
CA ALA A 129 0.43 1.79 -4.80
C ALA A 129 -0.60 2.61 -4.03
N LEU A 130 -1.69 3.06 -4.67
CA LEU A 130 -2.79 3.75 -4.00
C LEU A 130 -3.49 2.85 -2.98
N PHE A 131 -3.80 1.62 -3.36
CA PHE A 131 -4.46 0.64 -2.49
C PHE A 131 -3.60 0.34 -1.26
N VAL A 132 -2.33 -0.03 -1.46
CA VAL A 132 -1.37 -0.33 -0.39
C VAL A 132 -1.12 0.88 0.52
N THR A 133 -1.06 2.07 -0.06
CA THR A 133 -0.99 3.33 0.69
C THR A 133 -2.21 3.45 1.61
N GLN A 134 -3.43 3.26 1.12
CA GLN A 134 -4.63 3.41 1.93
C GLN A 134 -4.80 2.33 3.00
N THR A 135 -4.46 1.08 2.68
CA THR A 135 -4.65 -0.05 3.60
C THR A 135 -3.53 -0.09 4.63
N GLY A 136 -2.27 -0.16 4.19
CA GLY A 136 -1.05 -0.32 5.00
C GLY A 136 -0.66 0.90 5.85
N GLY A 137 -1.53 1.90 6.00
CA GLY A 137 -1.19 3.21 6.53
C GLY A 137 -1.89 3.62 7.82
N GLN A 138 -2.72 2.75 8.39
CA GLN A 138 -3.49 3.08 9.57
C GLN A 138 -2.81 2.61 10.85
N ARG A 139 -2.86 3.48 11.85
CA ARG A 139 -2.49 3.24 13.23
C ARG A 139 -3.65 3.47 14.14
N ILE A 140 -3.78 2.59 15.11
CA ILE A 140 -4.84 2.68 16.10
C ILE A 140 -4.18 2.69 17.46
N ARG A 141 -4.47 3.70 18.26
CA ARG A 141 -4.18 3.70 19.69
C ARG A 141 -5.51 3.73 20.42
N ALA A 142 -5.71 2.77 21.31
CA ALA A 142 -6.84 2.73 22.21
C ALA A 142 -6.30 3.00 23.61
N ASP A 143 -6.89 3.97 24.31
CA ASP A 143 -6.58 4.30 25.70
C ASP A 143 -7.88 4.55 26.47
N GLU A 144 -7.78 4.92 27.75
CA GLU A 144 -8.95 5.15 28.62
C GLU A 144 -9.85 6.31 28.13
N ASN A 145 -9.32 7.23 27.33
CA ASN A 145 -10.05 8.39 26.84
C ASN A 145 -10.77 8.12 25.52
N GLY A 146 -10.28 7.17 24.73
CA GLY A 146 -10.90 6.80 23.47
C GLY A 146 -9.99 6.11 22.46
N LEU A 147 -10.31 6.35 21.19
CA LEU A 147 -9.57 5.87 20.02
C LEU A 147 -8.89 7.01 19.30
N LEU A 148 -7.59 6.86 19.07
CA LEU A 148 -6.83 7.68 18.15
C LEU A 148 -6.50 6.86 16.90
N ILE A 149 -7.19 7.17 15.82
CA ILE A 149 -7.02 6.52 14.52
C ILE A 149 -6.19 7.47 13.64
N LYS A 150 -4.91 7.14 13.44
CA LYS A 150 -4.04 7.89 12.51
C LYS A 150 -3.97 7.15 11.20
N GLY A 151 -4.57 7.70 10.16
CA GLY A 151 -4.39 7.24 8.79
C GLY A 151 -3.58 8.24 7.98
N ILE A 152 -3.38 7.91 6.71
CA ILE A 152 -2.76 8.81 5.74
C ILE A 152 -3.65 10.02 5.40
N SER A 153 -4.96 9.87 5.56
CA SER A 153 -5.93 10.95 5.37
C SER A 153 -5.87 12.00 6.48
N GLY A 154 -5.39 11.63 7.67
CA GLY A 154 -5.36 12.47 8.87
C GLY A 154 -5.42 11.65 10.15
N SER A 155 -5.45 12.34 11.28
CA SER A 155 -5.69 11.72 12.59
C SER A 155 -7.11 12.04 13.05
N VAL A 156 -7.83 11.04 13.50
CA VAL A 156 -9.17 11.17 14.10
C VAL A 156 -9.08 10.68 15.53
N GLN A 157 -9.39 11.56 16.48
CA GLN A 157 -9.55 11.19 17.88
C GLN A 157 -11.03 11.10 18.19
N VAL A 158 -11.45 9.98 18.78
CA VAL A 158 -12.83 9.66 19.08
C VAL A 158 -12.91 9.29 20.55
N SER A 159 -13.69 10.03 21.35
CA SER A 159 -13.92 9.63 22.74
C SER A 159 -14.79 8.39 22.80
N TRP A 160 -14.55 7.51 23.79
CA TRP A 160 -15.44 6.37 24.02
C TRP A 160 -16.90 6.80 24.14
N GLU A 161 -17.21 7.93 24.79
CA GLU A 161 -18.58 8.40 25.01
C GLU A 161 -19.34 8.75 23.73
N ASP A 162 -18.61 9.18 22.71
CA ASP A 162 -19.16 9.60 21.42
C ASP A 162 -19.48 8.42 20.50
N ILE A 163 -18.91 7.24 20.79
CA ILE A 163 -19.15 6.04 19.99
C ILE A 163 -20.54 5.47 20.26
N VAL A 164 -21.39 5.45 19.25
CA VAL A 164 -22.73 4.88 19.32
C VAL A 164 -22.70 3.39 18.99
N SER A 165 -21.98 3.02 17.93
CA SER A 165 -21.85 1.63 17.50
C SER A 165 -20.50 1.38 16.85
N MET A 166 -20.10 0.12 16.88
CA MET A 166 -19.02 -0.41 16.06
C MET A 166 -19.57 -1.60 15.29
N GLN A 167 -19.48 -1.58 13.97
CA GLN A 167 -20.05 -2.65 13.14
C GLN A 167 -19.03 -3.14 12.11
N PRO A 168 -18.97 -4.47 11.87
CA PRO A 168 -18.20 -4.98 10.77
C PRO A 168 -18.81 -4.57 9.43
N GLN A 169 -17.95 -4.19 8.49
CA GLN A 169 -18.29 -3.85 7.11
C GLN A 169 -17.46 -4.72 6.17
N ARG A 170 -18.07 -5.78 5.66
CA ARG A 170 -17.49 -6.63 4.61
C ARG A 170 -17.33 -5.83 3.32
N GLN A 171 -16.12 -5.81 2.79
CA GLN A 171 -15.82 -5.26 1.48
C GLN A 171 -15.66 -6.41 0.49
N HIS A 172 -16.30 -6.27 -0.66
CA HIS A 172 -16.24 -7.23 -1.75
C HIS A 172 -15.64 -6.56 -2.99
N VAL A 173 -14.91 -7.34 -3.77
CA VAL A 173 -14.45 -6.97 -5.11
C VAL A 173 -15.05 -7.95 -6.11
N LEU A 174 -15.45 -7.45 -7.28
CA LEU A 174 -15.90 -8.30 -8.37
C LEU A 174 -14.67 -8.85 -9.09
N VAL A 175 -14.59 -10.18 -9.18
CA VAL A 175 -13.56 -10.88 -9.96
C VAL A 175 -14.21 -11.60 -11.14
N GLY A 176 -13.66 -11.37 -12.33
CA GLY A 176 -14.10 -12.03 -13.55
C GLY A 176 -13.60 -13.47 -13.60
N ARG A 177 -14.49 -14.43 -13.84
CA ARG A 177 -14.16 -15.83 -14.13
C ARG A 177 -15.04 -16.33 -15.26
N VAL A 178 -14.43 -16.65 -16.41
CA VAL A 178 -15.12 -17.20 -17.59
C VAL A 178 -16.37 -16.39 -17.99
N GLY A 179 -16.24 -15.06 -18.11
CA GLY A 179 -17.34 -14.17 -18.51
C GLY A 179 -18.34 -13.78 -17.42
N PHE A 180 -18.24 -14.33 -16.20
CA PHE A 180 -19.10 -13.96 -15.07
C PHE A 180 -18.35 -13.15 -14.01
N LEU A 181 -19.03 -12.18 -13.40
CA LEU A 181 -18.52 -11.40 -12.28
C LEU A 181 -18.99 -12.02 -10.96
N ILE A 182 -18.05 -12.51 -10.16
CA ILE A 182 -18.34 -13.12 -8.85
C ILE A 182 -17.86 -12.16 -7.75
N PRO A 183 -18.71 -11.79 -6.76
CA PRO A 183 -18.26 -11.04 -5.61
C PRO A 183 -17.34 -11.91 -4.76
N ARG A 184 -16.12 -11.45 -4.56
CA ARG A 184 -15.15 -12.09 -3.65
C ARG A 184 -14.92 -11.17 -2.46
N HIS A 185 -15.01 -11.73 -1.27
CA HIS A 185 -14.66 -11.02 -0.04
C HIS A 185 -13.20 -10.58 -0.11
N LEU A 186 -12.98 -9.30 0.19
CA LEU A 186 -11.66 -8.67 0.17
C LEU A 186 -11.14 -8.46 1.60
N ARG A 187 -11.99 -7.93 2.49
CA ARG A 187 -11.65 -7.62 3.89
C ARG A 187 -12.89 -7.23 4.69
N THR A 188 -12.80 -7.29 6.01
CA THR A 188 -13.85 -6.77 6.91
C THR A 188 -13.31 -5.61 7.74
N ASN A 189 -13.73 -4.39 7.45
CA ASN A 189 -13.35 -3.21 8.22
C ASN A 189 -14.33 -2.98 9.38
N ILE A 190 -13.93 -2.26 10.43
CA ILE A 190 -14.85 -1.80 11.47
C ILE A 190 -15.27 -0.37 11.16
N VAL A 191 -16.57 -0.10 11.15
CA VAL A 191 -17.14 1.25 11.08
C VAL A 191 -17.57 1.67 12.46
N VAL A 192 -16.97 2.75 12.96
CA VAL A 192 -17.27 3.37 14.24
C VAL A 192 -18.22 4.55 13.98
N SER A 193 -19.47 4.41 14.38
CA SER A 193 -20.48 5.46 14.23
C SER A 193 -20.48 6.39 15.44
N LEU A 194 -20.49 7.70 15.19
CA LEU A 194 -20.40 8.73 16.21
C LEU A 194 -21.76 9.40 16.45
N ARG A 195 -21.97 9.90 17.67
CA ARG A 195 -23.22 10.57 18.05
C ARG A 195 -23.54 11.80 17.21
N ASN A 196 -22.52 12.49 16.70
CA ASN A 196 -22.67 13.66 15.83
C ASN A 196 -23.00 13.31 14.36
N GLY A 197 -23.29 12.05 14.05
CA GLY A 197 -23.53 11.57 12.68
C GLY A 197 -22.26 11.32 11.87
N GLY A 198 -21.07 11.61 12.43
CA GLY A 198 -19.80 11.25 11.83
C GLY A 198 -19.52 9.75 11.89
N SER A 199 -18.55 9.29 11.09
CA SER A 199 -18.02 7.94 11.21
C SER A 199 -16.51 7.91 11.07
N ALA A 200 -15.89 6.97 11.77
CA ALA A 200 -14.49 6.61 11.60
C ALA A 200 -14.40 5.16 11.13
N ARG A 201 -13.37 4.84 10.35
CA ARG A 201 -13.15 3.48 9.83
C ARG A 201 -11.85 2.93 10.37
N ILE A 202 -11.88 1.70 10.86
CA ILE A 202 -10.71 0.91 11.22
C ILE A 202 -10.56 -0.20 10.17
N PHE A 203 -9.42 -0.26 9.51
CA PHE A 203 -9.12 -1.25 8.49
C PHE A 203 -8.73 -2.58 9.13
N ASP A 204 -9.16 -3.67 8.48
CA ASP A 204 -8.74 -5.02 8.82
C ASP A 204 -7.20 -5.12 8.84
N PRO A 205 -6.58 -5.55 9.95
CA PRO A 205 -5.13 -5.66 10.04
C PRO A 205 -4.57 -6.87 9.26
N GLY A 206 -5.43 -7.68 8.64
CA GLY A 206 -5.10 -8.68 7.63
C GLY A 206 -4.58 -10.02 8.15
N SER A 207 -4.10 -10.10 9.39
CA SER A 207 -3.69 -11.36 10.02
C SER A 207 -4.49 -11.65 11.29
N GLY A 208 -4.81 -12.93 11.54
CA GLY A 208 -5.56 -13.35 12.73
C GLY A 208 -4.88 -12.90 14.04
N ALA A 209 -3.56 -13.02 14.12
CA ALA A 209 -2.80 -12.54 15.29
C ALA A 209 -2.94 -11.02 15.51
N ALA A 210 -2.93 -10.22 14.44
CA ALA A 210 -3.09 -8.78 14.54
C ALA A 210 -4.55 -8.38 14.85
N ARG A 211 -5.54 -9.12 14.33
CA ARG A 211 -6.96 -8.98 14.68
C ARG A 211 -7.19 -9.26 16.16
N ASN A 212 -6.69 -10.40 16.66
CA ASN A 212 -6.82 -10.78 18.06
C ASN A 212 -6.13 -9.79 18.99
N SER A 213 -4.94 -9.30 18.58
CA SER A 213 -4.26 -8.24 19.32
C SER A 213 -5.08 -6.95 19.34
N LEU A 214 -5.74 -6.60 18.22
CA LEU A 214 -6.58 -5.40 18.11
C LEU A 214 -7.78 -5.49 19.03
N ILE A 215 -8.50 -6.60 18.96
CA ILE A 215 -9.65 -6.87 19.82
C ILE A 215 -9.24 -6.85 21.29
N ALA A 216 -8.14 -7.51 21.66
CA ALA A 216 -7.64 -7.53 23.04
C ALA A 216 -7.29 -6.12 23.56
N ARG A 217 -6.66 -5.27 22.74
CA ARG A 217 -6.36 -3.89 23.13
C ARG A 217 -7.62 -3.03 23.24
N LEU A 218 -8.58 -3.20 22.33
CA LEU A 218 -9.86 -2.52 22.41
C LEU A 218 -10.59 -2.90 23.70
N HIS A 219 -10.66 -4.19 24.05
CA HIS A 219 -11.25 -4.65 25.33
C HIS A 219 -10.58 -4.06 26.57
N GLY A 220 -9.24 -4.02 26.56
CA GLY A 220 -8.46 -3.50 27.69
C GLY A 220 -8.65 -2.00 27.94
N ALA A 221 -8.80 -1.21 26.86
CA ALA A 221 -8.96 0.24 26.95
C ALA A 221 -10.42 0.70 27.07
N MET A 222 -11.37 -0.11 26.60
CA MET A 222 -12.78 0.26 26.50
C MET A 222 -13.51 0.15 27.85
N PRO A 223 -14.37 1.14 28.20
CA PRO A 223 -15.23 1.06 29.38
C PRO A 223 -16.12 -0.19 29.36
N ALA A 224 -16.30 -0.84 30.51
CA ALA A 224 -17.05 -2.10 30.63
C ALA A 224 -18.44 -2.04 29.97
N ARG A 225 -19.15 -0.91 30.10
CA ARG A 225 -20.48 -0.68 29.50
C ARG A 225 -20.52 -0.71 27.97
N LYS A 226 -19.37 -0.56 27.29
CA LYS A 226 -19.28 -0.53 25.82
C LYS A 226 -18.69 -1.80 25.23
N ARG A 227 -18.19 -2.74 26.05
CA ARG A 227 -17.52 -3.96 25.57
C ARG A 227 -18.39 -4.81 24.65
N SER A 228 -19.71 -4.80 24.86
CA SER A 228 -20.66 -5.50 23.98
C SER A 228 -20.65 -5.01 22.53
N LEU A 229 -20.12 -3.81 22.26
CA LEU A 229 -19.92 -3.30 20.89
C LEU A 229 -18.88 -4.10 20.09
N LEU A 230 -18.06 -4.92 20.75
CA LEU A 230 -17.04 -5.74 20.09
C LEU A 230 -17.54 -7.14 19.73
N ASN A 231 -18.67 -7.60 20.26
CA ASN A 231 -19.15 -8.97 20.08
C ASN A 231 -19.35 -9.31 18.59
N ASP A 232 -20.05 -8.44 17.85
CA ASP A 232 -20.29 -8.62 16.42
C ASP A 232 -18.99 -8.60 15.59
N ILE A 233 -17.94 -7.94 16.10
CA ILE A 233 -16.63 -7.86 15.44
C ILE A 233 -15.83 -9.14 15.71
N GLU A 234 -15.90 -9.66 16.93
CA GLU A 234 -15.29 -10.93 17.33
C GLU A 234 -15.85 -12.08 16.50
N GLU A 235 -17.18 -12.23 16.45
CA GLU A 235 -17.85 -13.28 15.69
C GLU A 235 -17.52 -13.24 14.19
N GLU A 236 -17.37 -12.04 13.64
CA GLU A 236 -17.07 -11.85 12.23
C GLU A 236 -15.58 -12.05 11.89
N TRP A 237 -14.68 -11.95 12.87
CA TRP A 237 -13.23 -12.07 12.68
C TRP A 237 -12.63 -13.42 13.11
N GLU A 238 -13.41 -14.26 13.80
CA GLU A 238 -13.13 -15.70 14.02
C GLU A 238 -13.10 -16.51 12.71
#